data_AF-E0Q0P6-F1
#
_entry.id   AF-E0Q0P6-F1
#
_cell.length_a   1.000
_cell.length_b   1.000
_cell.length_c   1.000
_cell.angle_alpha   90.00
_cell.angle_beta   90.00
_cell.angle_gamma   90.00
#
_symmetry.space_group_name_H-M   'P 1'
#
loop_
_entity.id
_entity.type
_entity.pdbx_description
1 polymer ?
#
loop_
_entity_poly.entity_id
_entity_poly.type
_entity_poly.pdbx_seq_one_letter_code
_entity_poly.pdbx_strand_id
1 'polypeptide(L)' 'MSKKDKKIEIQLTDAKVTVGKDSYEGYVLTIGKKVIGEIAELDNQFAIIKNGNVDSFYKKLEKAVEILIENYNLTK' A
#
# COMPACT_ATOMS: atom_id res chain seq x y z
N MET A 1 -30.12 9.54 -14.48
CA MET A 1 -29.08 9.59 -13.43
C MET A 1 -27.81 8.94 -13.97
N SER A 2 -26.86 9.72 -14.48
CA SER A 2 -25.56 9.18 -14.89
C SER A 2 -24.76 8.85 -13.64
N LYS A 3 -24.62 7.57 -13.31
CA LYS A 3 -23.57 7.10 -12.41
C LYS A 3 -22.25 7.50 -13.09
N LYS A 4 -21.66 8.63 -12.71
CA LYS A 4 -20.29 8.96 -13.09
C LYS A 4 -19.43 7.83 -12.56
N ASP A 5 -18.82 7.05 -13.45
CA ASP A 5 -17.75 6.13 -13.09
C ASP A 5 -16.71 6.95 -12.32
N LYS A 6 -16.63 6.72 -11.01
CA LYS A 6 -15.55 7.26 -10.20
C LYS A 6 -14.31 6.52 -10.65
N LYS A 7 -13.55 7.12 -11.56
CA LYS A 7 -12.18 6.68 -11.84
C LYS A 7 -11.41 6.79 -10.52
N ILE A 8 -11.04 5.64 -9.98
CA ILE A 8 -10.20 5.57 -8.79
C ILE A 8 -8.78 5.68 -9.30
N GLU A 9 -8.17 6.84 -9.08
CA GLU A 9 -6.77 7.06 -9.39
C GLU A 9 -5.95 6.56 -8.20
N ILE A 10 -5.15 5.52 -8.45
CA ILE A 10 -4.22 4.96 -7.49
C ILE A 10 -2.84 5.48 -7.85
N GLN A 11 -2.15 6.07 -6.88
CA GLN A 11 -0.80 6.58 -7.03
C GLN A 11 0.11 5.78 -6.12
N LEU A 12 1.18 5.25 -6.71
CA LEU A 12 2.28 4.60 -6.00
C LEU A 12 3.45 5.58 -6.01
N THR A 13 4.06 5.83 -4.86
CA THR A 13 5.20 6.74 -4.75
C THR A 13 6.29 6.11 -3.92
N ASP A 14 7.54 6.22 -4.38
CA ASP A 14 8.70 5.77 -3.63
C ASP A 14 8.80 6.53 -2.31
N ALA A 15 9.00 5.81 -1.21
CA ALA A 15 9.06 6.37 0.13
C ALA A 15 9.91 5.51 1.05
N LYS A 16 10.48 6.14 2.09
CA LYS A 16 11.10 5.40 3.20
C LYS A 16 10.02 5.00 4.19
N VAL A 17 9.83 3.70 4.37
CA VAL A 17 8.84 3.14 5.28
C VAL A 17 9.53 2.67 6.55
N THR A 18 9.02 3.10 7.71
CA THR A 18 9.59 2.71 9.00
C THR A 18 8.89 1.47 9.52
N VAL A 19 9.68 0.44 9.82
CA VAL A 19 9.22 -0.85 10.32
C VAL A 19 9.90 -1.11 11.65
N GLY A 20 9.14 -1.04 12.74
CA GLY A 20 9.65 -1.10 14.11
C GLY A 20 10.55 0.10 14.41
N LYS A 21 11.87 -0.13 14.41
CA LYS A 21 12.90 0.90 14.67
C LYS A 21 13.76 1.21 13.45
N ASP A 22 13.61 0.43 12.38
CA ASP A 22 14.44 0.51 11.19
C ASP A 22 13.64 1.12 10.04
N SER A 23 14.32 1.86 9.17
CA SER A 23 13.71 2.44 7.97
C SER A 23 14.19 1.72 6.74
N TYR A 24 13.24 1.30 5.90
CA TYR A 24 13.48 0.56 4.67
C TYR A 24 13.01 1.37 3.47
N GLU A 25 13.62 1.11 2.32
CA GLU A 25 13.06 1.61 1.06
C GLU A 25 11.75 0.90 0.76
N GLY A 26 10.88 1.56 0.03
CA GLY A 26 9.53 1.07 -0.16
C GLY A 26 8.65 2.05 -0.90
N TYR A 27 7.35 1.86 -0.76
CA TYR A 27 6.32 2.54 -1.53
C TYR A 27 5.16 2.92 -0.63
N VAL A 28 4.60 4.09 -0.87
CA VAL A 28 3.34 4.53 -0.27
C VAL A 28 2.26 4.46 -1.35
N LEU A 29 1.16 3.79 -1.03
CA LEU A 29 0.02 3.67 -1.92
C LEU A 29 -1.06 4.64 -1.49
N THR A 30 -1.46 5.52 -2.41
CA THR A 30 -2.48 6.54 -2.18
C THR A 30 -3.64 6.41 -3.17
N ILE A 31 -4.85 6.67 -2.69
CA ILE A 31 -6.04 6.81 -3.51
C ILE A 31 -6.53 8.26 -3.39
N GLY A 32 -6.37 9.02 -4.47
CA GLY A 32 -6.64 10.46 -4.48
C GLY A 32 -5.76 11.24 -3.51
N LYS A 33 -6.27 11.56 -2.31
CA LYS A 33 -5.53 12.28 -1.25
C LYS A 33 -5.32 11.46 0.02
N LYS A 34 -5.76 10.20 0.02
CA LYS A 34 -5.66 9.32 1.19
C LYS A 34 -4.56 8.29 0.98
N VAL A 35 -3.70 8.13 1.97
CA VAL A 35 -2.81 6.97 2.07
C VAL A 35 -3.66 5.77 2.46
N ILE A 36 -3.59 4.71 1.67
CA ILE A 36 -4.31 3.45 1.92
C ILE A 36 -3.39 2.37 2.48
N GLY A 37 -2.08 2.52 2.33
CA GLY A 37 -1.08 1.66 2.95
C GLY A 37 0.34 2.01 2.54
N GLU A 38 1.27 1.38 3.23
CA GLU A 38 2.71 1.49 3.01
C GLU A 38 3.26 0.10 2.74
N ILE A 39 4.28 0.01 1.88
CA ILE A 39 4.92 -1.23 1.48
C ILE A 39 6.42 -1.04 1.68
N ALA A 40 7.07 -1.84 2.54
CA ALA A 40 8.52 -1.86 2.67
C ALA A 40 9.11 -2.95 1.77
N GLU A 41 10.24 -2.67 1.13
CA GLU A 41 11.03 -3.65 0.41
C GLU A 41 12.06 -4.28 1.35
N LEU A 42 11.88 -5.59 1.59
CA LEU A 42 12.64 -6.38 2.56
C LEU A 42 13.07 -7.68 1.89
N ASP A 43 14.37 -7.92 1.76
CA ASP A 43 14.95 -9.18 1.25
C ASP A 43 14.30 -9.67 -0.06
N ASN A 44 14.19 -8.79 -1.07
CA ASN A 44 13.51 -9.05 -2.35
C ASN A 44 12.02 -9.40 -2.21
N GLN A 45 11.38 -9.00 -1.11
CA GLN A 45 9.95 -9.14 -0.87
C GLN A 45 9.33 -7.78 -0.54
N PHE A 46 8.03 -7.69 -0.73
CA PHE A 46 7.22 -6.51 -0.47
C PHE A 46 6.36 -6.76 0.76
N ALA A 47 6.68 -6.08 1.85
CA ALA A 47 6.00 -6.17 3.12
C ALA A 47 4.97 -5.06 3.24
N ILE A 48 3.69 -5.39 3.42
CA ILE A 48 2.68 -4.41 3.78
C ILE A 48 2.92 -3.99 5.23
N ILE A 49 3.01 -2.68 5.46
CA ILE A 49 3.23 -2.10 6.77
C ILE A 49 1.94 -1.48 7.29
N LYS A 50 1.61 -1.81 8.54
CA LYS A 50 0.43 -1.32 9.23
C LYS A 50 0.82 -0.96 10.66
N ASN A 51 0.59 0.30 11.02
CA ASN A 51 0.91 0.82 12.35
C ASN A 51 2.39 0.57 12.75
N GLY A 52 3.31 0.76 11.80
CA GLY A 52 4.75 0.56 11.98
C GLY A 52 5.20 -0.90 12.11
N ASN A 53 4.34 -1.88 11.86
CA ASN A 53 4.70 -3.30 11.89
C ASN A 53 4.40 -3.95 10.54
N VAL A 54 5.10 -5.05 10.24
CA VAL A 54 4.77 -5.84 9.06
C VAL A 54 3.47 -6.60 9.30
N ASP A 55 2.50 -6.37 8.44
CA ASP A 55 1.21 -7.06 8.43
C ASP A 55 1.30 -8.35 7.60
N SER A 56 1.94 -8.29 6.43
CA SER A 56 2.07 -9.43 5.51
C SER A 56 3.20 -9.22 4.50
N PHE A 57 3.76 -10.32 3.98
CA PHE A 57 4.83 -10.30 2.98
C PHE A 57 4.37 -10.91 1.65
N TYR A 58 4.79 -10.29 0.55
CA TYR A 58 4.47 -10.72 -0.80
C TYR A 58 5.71 -10.75 -1.68
N LYS A 59 5.80 -11.73 -2.56
CA LYS A 59 6.91 -11.83 -3.53
C LYS A 59 6.83 -10.81 -4.68
N LYS A 60 5.66 -10.21 -4.89
CA LYS A 60 5.40 -9.25 -5.97
C LYS A 60 4.71 -8.01 -5.43
N LEU A 61 5.18 -6.85 -5.87
CA LEU A 61 4.60 -5.55 -5.52
C LEU A 61 3.13 -5.47 -5.93
N GLU A 62 2.80 -5.94 -7.13
CA GLU A 62 1.44 -6.00 -7.67
C GLU A 62 0.47 -6.67 -6.69
N LYS A 63 0.90 -7.77 -6.06
CA LYS A 63 0.08 -8.51 -5.11
C LYS A 63 -0.13 -7.73 -3.81
N ALA A 64 0.91 -7.07 -3.31
CA ALA A 64 0.79 -6.22 -2.13
C ALA A 64 -0.16 -5.03 -2.39
N VAL A 65 -0.05 -4.42 -3.57
CA VAL A 65 -0.93 -3.32 -4.01
C VAL A 65 -2.39 -3.76 -4.13
N GLU A 66 -2.64 -4.91 -4.77
CA GLU A 66 -3.99 -5.49 -4.92
C GLU A 66 -4.66 -5.68 -3.55
N ILE A 67 -3.94 -6.29 -2.60
CA ILE A 67 -4.44 -6.53 -1.24
C ILE A 67 -4.74 -5.22 -0.50
N LEU A 68 -3.89 -4.19 -0.65
CA LEU A 68 -4.15 -2.88 -0.04
C LEU A 68 -5.45 -2.24 -0.58
N ILE A 69 -5.71 -2.36 -1.87
CA ILE A 69 -6.91 -1.82 -2.52
C ILE A 69 -8.16 -2.62 -2.09
N GLU A 70 -8.07 -3.95 -2.07
CA GLU A 70 -9.15 -4.83 -1.62
C GLU A 70 -9.54 -4.51 -0.18
N ASN A 71 -8.55 -4.42 0.72
CA ASN A 71 -8.77 -4.08 2.12
C ASN A 71 -9.43 -2.71 2.27
N TYR A 72 -8.98 -1.70 1.52
CA TYR A 72 -9.58 -0.36 1.55
C TYR A 72 -11.06 -0.37 1.11
N ASN A 73 -11.40 -1.17 0.09
CA ASN A 73 -12.78 -1.26 -0.41
C ASN A 73 -13.70 -2.06 0.52
N LEU A 74 -13.19 -3.08 1.21
CA LEU A 74 -13.95 -3.92 2.14
C LEU A 74 -14.28 -3.22 3.47
N THR A 75 -13.45 -2.28 3.91
CA THR A 75 -13.73 -1.47 5.12
C THR A 75 -14.72 -0.31 4.90
N LYS A 76 -15.35 -0.22 3.73
CA LYS A 76 -16.22 0.90 3.36
C LYS A 76 -17.70 0.62 3.60
#